data_AF-A0A0F9CXP9-F1
#
_entry.id   AF-A0A0F9CXP9-F1
#
_cell.length_a   1.000
_cell.length_b   1.000
_cell.length_c   1.000
_cell.angle_alpha   90.00
_cell.angle_beta   90.00
_cell.angle_gamma   90.00
#
_symmetry.space_group_name_H-M   'P 1'
#
loop_
_entity.id
_entity.type
_entity.pdbx_description
1 polymer ?
#
loop_
_entity_poly.entity_id
_entity_poly.type
_entity_poly.pdbx_seq_one_letter_code
_entity_poly.pdbx_strand_id
1 'polypeptide(L)'
;MPVDEKALVLIVDDSTLNLKVLGNTLRGEGFSLAVAKSGREALEFVRKKLPDLILLDIMMPEMDGYAVCKRLKSGVVSKNVPVIFLTAKTDTDSIVRGFDAGGVDYVTKPFNTAELLARVRTQIRLKRASDEIKNEVVIPYISMHGSTKKMVDYFVRALIERNITVKQFNLAKIDIGKLAVALVDAATIVIGSPTVLTGLHPNVAYAVYLTNVLRPKLKFASIIGSYGWGGKMVEELAGMIPNLK
;
A
#
# COMPACT_ATOMS: atom_id res chain seq x y z
N MET A 1 -15.37 11.59 11.21
CA MET A 1 -15.72 12.19 9.90
C MET A 1 -16.04 13.66 10.16
N PRO A 2 -15.47 14.65 9.45
CA PRO A 2 -15.47 14.85 7.98
C PRO A 2 -14.02 14.99 7.41
N VAL A 3 -13.69 14.93 6.12
CA VAL A 3 -14.25 15.52 4.88
C VAL A 3 -14.15 14.52 3.72
N ASP A 4 -15.26 14.31 3.02
CA ASP A 4 -15.35 13.64 1.71
C ASP A 4 -14.54 14.42 0.65
N GLU A 5 -13.23 14.16 0.55
CA GLU A 5 -12.51 14.62 -0.64
C GLU A 5 -12.97 13.75 -1.82
N LYS A 6 -13.62 14.41 -2.78
CA LYS A 6 -14.08 13.78 -4.02
C LYS A 6 -12.89 13.16 -4.74
N ALA A 7 -12.88 11.84 -4.87
CA ALA A 7 -11.78 11.11 -5.50
C ALA A 7 -11.50 11.67 -6.90
N LEU A 8 -10.22 11.94 -7.18
CA LEU A 8 -9.76 12.52 -8.43
C LEU A 8 -9.51 11.43 -9.46
N VAL A 9 -10.32 11.37 -10.51
CA VAL A 9 -10.12 10.45 -11.63
C VAL A 9 -9.48 11.21 -12.79
N LEU A 10 -8.34 10.72 -13.26
CA LEU A 10 -7.70 11.20 -14.49
C LEU A 10 -8.19 10.34 -15.66
N ILE A 11 -8.79 10.97 -16.67
CA ILE A 11 -9.23 10.32 -17.91
C ILE A 11 -8.22 10.65 -19.01
N VAL A 12 -7.68 9.63 -19.64
CA VAL A 12 -6.66 9.75 -20.69
C VAL A 12 -7.16 9.07 -21.95
N ASP A 13 -7.49 9.86 -22.97
CA ASP A 13 -8.01 9.38 -24.26
C ASP A 13 -7.80 10.51 -25.29
N ASP A 14 -7.36 10.19 -26.51
CA ASP A 14 -7.13 11.18 -27.57
C ASP A 14 -8.44 11.64 -28.22
N SER A 15 -9.52 10.86 -28.09
CA SER A 15 -10.86 11.23 -28.56
C SER A 15 -11.56 12.18 -27.60
N THR A 16 -11.76 13.41 -28.06
CA THR A 16 -12.53 14.43 -27.33
C THR A 16 -13.98 13.99 -27.03
N LEU A 17 -14.55 13.10 -27.82
CA LEU A 17 -15.88 12.52 -27.57
C LEU A 17 -15.86 11.61 -26.35
N ASN A 18 -14.88 10.70 -26.27
CA ASN A 18 -14.73 9.78 -25.12
C ASN A 18 -14.50 10.57 -23.83
N LEU A 19 -13.62 11.57 -23.87
CA LEU A 19 -13.36 12.45 -22.73
C LEU A 19 -14.64 13.15 -22.24
N LYS A 20 -15.49 13.63 -23.16
CA LYS A 20 -16.78 14.27 -22.81
C LYS A 20 -17.77 13.27 -22.22
N VAL A 21 -17.93 12.09 -22.83
CA VAL A 21 -18.86 11.05 -22.36
C VAL A 21 -18.48 10.59 -20.97
N LEU A 22 -17.24 10.13 -20.77
CA LEU A 22 -16.73 9.68 -19.48
C LEU A 22 -16.76 10.81 -18.45
N GLY A 23 -16.41 12.02 -18.89
CA GLY A 23 -16.42 13.22 -18.05
C GLY A 23 -17.80 13.54 -17.49
N ASN A 24 -18.83 13.50 -18.32
CA ASN A 24 -20.21 13.75 -17.89
C ASN A 24 -20.72 12.65 -16.97
N THR A 25 -20.47 11.38 -17.31
CA THR A 25 -20.88 10.22 -16.51
C THR A 25 -20.28 10.27 -15.11
N LEU A 26 -18.96 10.46 -14.99
CA LEU A 26 -18.29 10.42 -13.69
C LEU A 26 -18.53 11.67 -12.85
N ARG A 27 -18.70 12.85 -13.48
CA ARG A 27 -19.00 14.09 -12.75
C ARG A 27 -20.39 14.01 -12.10
N GLY A 28 -21.37 13.41 -12.77
CA GLY A 28 -22.72 13.18 -12.22
C GLY A 28 -22.71 12.33 -10.94
N GLU A 29 -21.70 11.47 -10.79
CA GLU A 29 -21.53 10.58 -9.63
C GLU A 29 -20.66 11.16 -8.52
N GLY A 30 -20.29 12.44 -8.62
CA GLY A 30 -19.58 13.16 -7.57
C GLY A 30 -18.06 13.02 -7.59
N PHE A 31 -17.45 12.47 -8.64
CA PHE A 31 -15.99 12.42 -8.78
C PHE A 31 -15.39 13.77 -9.19
N SER A 32 -14.18 14.05 -8.71
CA SER A 32 -13.34 15.13 -9.25
C SER A 32 -12.64 14.61 -10.50
N LEU A 33 -12.54 15.41 -11.56
CA LEU A 33 -12.02 14.93 -12.84
C LEU A 33 -10.87 15.79 -13.35
N ALA A 34 -9.86 15.11 -13.91
CA ALA A 34 -8.86 15.69 -14.78
C ALA A 34 -8.87 14.95 -16.12
N VAL A 35 -8.46 15.62 -17.19
CA VAL A 35 -8.39 15.02 -18.53
C VAL A 35 -7.01 15.24 -19.13
N ALA A 36 -6.54 14.27 -19.90
CA ALA A 36 -5.34 14.36 -20.72
C ALA A 36 -5.66 13.77 -22.11
N LYS A 37 -5.18 14.43 -23.17
CA LYS A 37 -5.42 14.01 -24.56
C LYS A 37 -4.30 13.15 -25.13
N SER A 38 -3.24 12.92 -24.35
CA SER A 38 -2.09 12.11 -24.76
C SER A 38 -1.41 11.48 -23.56
N GLY A 39 -0.62 10.43 -23.83
CA GLY A 39 0.24 9.82 -22.81
C GLY A 39 1.23 10.81 -22.19
N ARG A 40 1.73 11.78 -22.95
CA ARG A 40 2.64 12.82 -22.46
C ARG A 40 1.95 13.75 -21.45
N GLU A 41 0.77 14.26 -21.81
CA GLU A 41 -0.03 15.10 -20.90
C GLU A 41 -0.39 14.35 -19.61
N ALA A 42 -0.71 13.06 -19.70
CA ALA A 42 -1.02 12.25 -18.54
C ALA A 42 0.19 12.11 -17.59
N LEU A 43 1.37 11.83 -18.14
CA LEU A 43 2.60 11.74 -17.35
C LEU A 43 2.98 13.09 -16.72
N GLU A 44 2.82 14.20 -17.43
CA GLU A 44 3.05 15.54 -16.89
C GLU A 44 2.05 15.91 -15.80
N PHE A 45 0.78 15.55 -15.96
CA PHE A 45 -0.23 15.75 -14.94
C PHE A 45 0.13 15.00 -13.65
N VAL A 46 0.46 13.72 -13.76
CA VAL A 46 0.77 12.86 -12.60
C VAL A 46 2.01 13.35 -11.84
N ARG A 47 2.98 13.98 -12.53
CA ARG A 47 4.13 14.63 -11.88
C ARG A 47 3.73 15.82 -11.01
N LYS A 48 2.67 16.55 -11.38
CA LYS A 48 2.19 17.74 -10.65
C LYS A 48 1.19 17.38 -9.56
N LYS A 49 0.31 16.42 -9.83
CA LYS A 49 -0.76 15.99 -8.93
C LYS A 49 -1.10 14.52 -9.15
N LEU A 50 -1.14 13.75 -8.06
CA LEU A 50 -1.50 12.34 -8.10
C LEU A 50 -3.02 12.16 -8.11
N PRO A 51 -3.59 11.47 -9.11
CA PRO A 51 -4.99 11.09 -9.09
C PRO A 51 -5.24 9.86 -8.21
N ASP A 52 -6.50 9.64 -7.88
CA ASP A 52 -6.98 8.44 -7.20
C ASP A 52 -7.18 7.24 -8.10
N LEU A 53 -7.44 7.49 -9.38
CA LEU A 53 -7.59 6.45 -10.39
C LEU A 53 -7.30 7.03 -11.75
N ILE A 54 -6.76 6.21 -12.65
CA ILE A 54 -6.53 6.59 -14.05
C ILE A 54 -7.37 5.68 -14.95
N LEU A 55 -8.21 6.28 -15.77
CA LEU A 55 -8.84 5.63 -16.92
C LEU A 55 -7.97 5.91 -18.14
N LEU A 56 -7.40 4.87 -18.74
CA LEU A 56 -6.36 5.02 -19.75
C LEU A 56 -6.72 4.28 -21.03
N ASP A 57 -6.89 5.03 -22.12
CA ASP A 57 -7.03 4.42 -23.44
C ASP A 57 -5.76 3.68 -23.83
N ILE A 58 -5.94 2.51 -24.44
CA ILE A 58 -4.83 1.70 -24.94
C ILE A 58 -4.33 2.29 -26.26
N MET A 59 -5.25 2.67 -27.15
CA MET A 59 -4.90 3.07 -28.52
C MET A 59 -4.80 4.59 -28.61
N MET A 60 -3.60 5.13 -28.37
CA MET A 60 -3.31 6.55 -28.52
C MET A 60 -2.14 6.78 -29.49
N PRO A 61 -2.13 7.91 -30.23
CA PRO A 61 -0.98 8.31 -31.05
C PRO A 61 0.28 8.56 -30.22
N GLU A 62 1.44 8.40 -30.87
CA GLU A 62 2.81 8.56 -30.32
C GLU A 62 3.20 7.55 -29.22
N MET A 63 2.34 7.35 -28.23
CA MET A 63 2.58 6.50 -27.07
C MET A 63 1.29 5.78 -26.67
N ASP A 64 1.30 4.46 -26.79
CA ASP A 64 0.17 3.62 -26.39
C ASP A 64 -0.04 3.62 -24.86
N GLY A 65 -1.25 3.25 -24.44
CA GLY A 65 -1.62 3.19 -23.03
C GLY A 65 -0.75 2.22 -22.23
N TYR A 66 -0.26 1.13 -22.83
CA TYR A 66 0.61 0.18 -22.13
C TYR A 66 1.95 0.82 -21.75
N ALA A 67 2.56 1.59 -22.66
CA ALA A 67 3.80 2.31 -22.43
C ALA A 67 3.62 3.41 -21.37
N VAL A 68 2.49 4.13 -21.40
CA VAL A 68 2.13 5.10 -20.36
C VAL A 68 2.02 4.40 -19.00
N CYS A 69 1.28 3.29 -18.93
CA CYS A 69 1.09 2.53 -17.70
C CYS A 69 2.43 2.07 -17.12
N LYS A 70 3.30 1.45 -17.92
CA LYS A 70 4.64 1.01 -17.48
C LYS A 70 5.46 2.17 -16.90
N ARG A 71 5.42 3.36 -17.53
CA ARG A 71 6.10 4.55 -17.02
C ARG A 71 5.50 5.01 -15.69
N LEU A 72 4.18 5.04 -15.55
CA LEU A 72 3.51 5.35 -14.29
C LEU A 72 3.91 4.35 -13.18
N LYS A 73 4.01 3.07 -13.52
CA LYS A 73 4.41 2.00 -12.59
C LYS A 73 5.88 1.99 -12.21
N SER A 74 6.75 2.58 -13.03
CA SER A 74 8.16 2.77 -12.67
C SER A 74 8.40 3.90 -11.65
N GLY A 75 7.43 4.81 -11.44
CA GLY A 75 7.57 5.92 -10.52
C GLY A 75 7.36 5.53 -9.05
N VAL A 76 8.11 6.16 -8.13
CA VAL A 76 8.07 5.82 -6.70
C VAL A 76 6.68 5.97 -6.09
N VAL A 77 5.99 7.07 -6.41
CA VAL A 77 4.67 7.39 -5.84
C VAL A 77 3.53 7.00 -6.78
N SER A 78 3.72 7.19 -8.10
CA SER A 78 2.69 6.89 -9.10
C SER A 78 2.40 5.40 -9.29
N LYS A 79 3.30 4.51 -8.88
CA LYS A 79 3.11 3.05 -9.02
C LYS A 79 1.87 2.51 -8.32
N ASN A 80 1.45 3.14 -7.23
CA ASN A 80 0.31 2.72 -6.44
C ASN A 80 -1.03 3.22 -6.99
N VAL A 81 -1.03 4.13 -7.98
CA VAL A 81 -2.26 4.64 -8.57
C VAL A 81 -2.89 3.54 -9.45
N PRO A 82 -4.13 3.10 -9.18
CA PRO A 82 -4.80 2.09 -9.99
C PRO A 82 -5.07 2.62 -11.40
N VAL A 83 -4.75 1.79 -12.40
CA VAL A 83 -4.97 2.09 -13.82
C VAL A 83 -5.99 1.08 -14.35
N ILE A 84 -7.12 1.59 -14.85
CA ILE A 84 -8.11 0.80 -15.59
C ILE A 84 -7.92 1.13 -17.07
N PHE A 85 -7.67 0.11 -17.88
CA PHE A 85 -7.55 0.28 -19.31
C PHE A 85 -8.91 0.42 -19.99
N LEU A 86 -9.01 1.33 -20.95
CA LEU A 86 -10.14 1.43 -21.86
C LEU A 86 -9.75 0.77 -23.18
N THR A 87 -10.49 -0.27 -23.59
CA THR A 87 -10.13 -1.07 -24.77
C THR A 87 -11.28 -1.24 -25.73
N ALA A 88 -11.01 -1.15 -27.04
CA ALA A 88 -11.94 -1.62 -28.07
C ALA A 88 -11.73 -3.11 -28.42
N LYS A 89 -10.59 -3.68 -28.01
CA LYS A 89 -10.21 -5.07 -28.26
C LYS A 89 -10.47 -5.93 -27.03
N THR A 90 -11.26 -6.97 -27.20
CA THR A 90 -11.59 -7.95 -26.17
C THR A 90 -10.79 -9.26 -26.30
N ASP A 91 -9.81 -9.31 -27.22
CA ASP A 91 -8.95 -10.48 -27.32
C ASP A 91 -8.12 -10.66 -26.04
N THR A 92 -7.92 -11.92 -25.67
CA THR A 92 -7.27 -12.31 -24.41
C THR A 92 -5.84 -11.79 -24.32
N ASP A 93 -5.12 -11.68 -25.44
CA ASP A 93 -3.74 -11.20 -25.48
C ASP A 93 -3.64 -9.72 -25.06
N SER A 94 -4.55 -8.88 -25.55
CA SER A 94 -4.62 -7.47 -25.17
C SER A 94 -4.92 -7.26 -23.68
N ILE A 95 -5.76 -8.13 -23.09
CA ILE A 95 -6.07 -8.10 -21.67
C ILE A 95 -4.85 -8.51 -20.83
N VAL A 96 -4.20 -9.62 -21.20
CA VAL A 96 -2.99 -10.12 -20.53
C VAL A 96 -1.88 -9.06 -20.55
N ARG A 97 -1.62 -8.46 -21.71
CA ARG A 97 -0.66 -7.36 -21.85
C ARG A 97 -0.98 -6.15 -20.95
N GLY A 98 -2.26 -5.87 -20.71
CA GLY A 98 -2.69 -4.82 -19.78
C GLY A 98 -2.27 -5.11 -18.35
N PHE A 99 -2.53 -6.33 -17.88
CA PHE A 99 -2.11 -6.74 -16.54
C PHE A 99 -0.59 -6.79 -16.40
N ASP A 100 0.14 -7.26 -17.42
CA ASP A 100 1.60 -7.26 -17.43
C ASP A 100 2.21 -5.84 -17.42
N ALA A 101 1.49 -4.86 -17.99
CA ALA A 101 1.87 -3.45 -17.90
C ALA A 101 1.61 -2.83 -16.52
N GLY A 102 0.88 -3.52 -15.64
CA GLY A 102 0.51 -3.10 -14.29
C GLY A 102 -0.89 -2.49 -14.19
N GLY A 103 -1.75 -2.69 -15.19
CA GLY A 103 -3.18 -2.41 -15.07
C GLY A 103 -3.81 -3.27 -13.98
N VAL A 104 -4.84 -2.74 -13.32
CA VAL A 104 -5.58 -3.48 -12.28
C VAL A 104 -6.94 -3.95 -12.77
N ASP A 105 -7.43 -3.39 -13.87
CA ASP A 105 -8.71 -3.74 -14.48
C ASP A 105 -8.78 -3.22 -15.93
N TYR A 106 -9.87 -3.55 -16.63
CA TYR A 106 -10.20 -3.01 -17.95
C TYR A 106 -11.70 -2.75 -18.11
N VAL A 107 -12.05 -1.87 -19.04
CA VAL A 107 -13.43 -1.57 -19.48
C VAL A 107 -13.45 -1.58 -21.00
N THR A 108 -14.43 -2.28 -21.57
CA THR A 108 -14.61 -2.36 -23.01
C THR A 108 -15.37 -1.14 -23.56
N LYS A 109 -14.96 -0.66 -24.73
CA LYS A 109 -15.69 0.32 -25.55
C LYS A 109 -16.67 -0.44 -26.47
N PRO A 110 -17.92 0.03 -26.66
CA PRO A 110 -18.53 1.23 -26.08
C PRO A 110 -18.84 1.05 -24.59
N PHE A 111 -18.77 2.15 -23.82
CA PHE A 111 -18.86 2.10 -22.36
C PHE A 111 -20.28 1.79 -21.88
N ASN A 112 -20.42 0.72 -21.09
CA ASN A 112 -21.59 0.56 -20.24
C ASN A 112 -21.40 1.40 -18.95
N THR A 113 -22.29 2.37 -18.73
CA THR A 113 -22.20 3.29 -17.59
C THR A 113 -22.21 2.57 -16.25
N ALA A 114 -23.07 1.57 -16.06
CA ALA A 114 -23.17 0.85 -14.79
C ALA A 114 -21.89 0.05 -14.52
N GLU A 115 -21.35 -0.63 -15.53
CA GLU A 115 -20.11 -1.39 -15.41
C GLU A 115 -18.92 -0.49 -15.09
N LEU A 116 -18.74 0.60 -15.85
CA LEU A 116 -17.67 1.57 -15.64
C LEU A 116 -17.68 2.10 -14.20
N LEU A 117 -18.85 2.52 -13.73
CA LEU A 117 -19.01 3.06 -12.38
C LEU A 117 -18.74 2.01 -11.30
N ALA A 118 -19.19 0.78 -11.48
CA ALA A 118 -18.92 -0.31 -10.54
C ALA A 118 -17.41 -0.57 -10.41
N ARG A 119 -16.69 -0.63 -11.54
CA ARG A 119 -15.23 -0.84 -11.55
C ARG A 119 -14.47 0.33 -10.93
N VAL A 120 -14.80 1.57 -11.32
CA VAL A 120 -14.18 2.78 -10.76
C VAL A 120 -14.37 2.85 -9.24
N ARG A 121 -15.60 2.65 -8.73
CA ARG A 121 -15.87 2.66 -7.28
C ARG A 121 -15.12 1.56 -6.55
N THR A 122 -15.08 0.36 -7.13
CA THR A 122 -14.37 -0.78 -6.53
C THR A 122 -12.88 -0.49 -6.39
N GLN A 123 -12.23 0.00 -7.45
CA GLN A 123 -10.80 0.29 -7.41
C GLN A 123 -10.46 1.47 -6.49
N ILE A 124 -11.29 2.51 -6.44
CA ILE A 124 -11.12 3.61 -5.48
C ILE A 124 -11.27 3.12 -4.03
N ARG A 125 -12.25 2.26 -3.76
CA ARG A 125 -12.44 1.68 -2.42
C ARG A 125 -11.26 0.81 -2.02
N LEU A 126 -10.74 -0.02 -2.93
CA LEU A 126 -9.55 -0.84 -2.70
C LEU A 126 -8.30 0.02 -2.46
N LYS A 127 -8.11 1.09 -3.25
CA LYS A 127 -7.03 2.06 -3.03
C LYS A 127 -7.14 2.69 -1.64
N ARG A 128 -8.31 3.24 -1.28
CA ARG A 128 -8.54 3.85 0.04
C ARG A 128 -8.29 2.88 1.18
N ALA A 129 -8.79 1.65 1.08
CA ALA A 129 -8.52 0.62 2.09
C ALA A 129 -7.03 0.25 2.19
N SER A 130 -6.28 0.31 1.08
CA SER A 130 -4.84 0.11 1.08
C SER A 130 -4.07 1.32 1.63
N ASP A 131 -4.53 2.54 1.36
CA ASP A 131 -3.90 3.79 1.80
C ASP A 131 -4.21 4.10 3.29
N GLU A 132 -5.39 3.71 3.77
CA GLU A 132 -5.79 3.78 5.19
C GLU A 132 -4.94 2.85 6.07
N ILE A 133 -4.40 1.78 5.48
CA ILE A 133 -3.39 0.98 6.14
C ILE A 133 -2.09 1.74 5.97
N LYS A 134 -1.78 2.61 6.94
CA LYS A 134 -0.46 3.20 7.03
C LYS A 134 0.54 2.05 7.02
N ASN A 135 1.48 2.05 6.07
CA ASN A 135 2.63 1.14 6.08
C ASN A 135 3.59 1.56 7.20
N GLU A 136 3.06 1.63 8.41
CA GLU A 136 3.77 1.87 9.65
C GLU A 136 4.24 0.52 10.18
N VAL A 137 5.55 0.42 10.35
CA VAL A 137 6.20 -0.68 11.03
C VAL A 137 6.38 -0.28 12.49
N VAL A 138 5.76 -1.02 13.40
CA VAL A 138 5.95 -0.84 14.84
C VAL A 138 7.02 -1.82 15.30
N ILE A 139 8.07 -1.29 15.93
CA ILE A 139 9.21 -2.08 16.40
C ILE A 139 9.33 -1.99 17.92
N PRO A 140 8.58 -2.78 18.69
CA PRO A 140 8.87 -2.97 20.10
C PRO A 140 10.17 -3.75 20.24
N TYR A 141 11.15 -3.19 20.95
CA TYR A 141 12.42 -3.86 21.19
C TYR A 141 12.96 -3.64 22.60
N ILE A 142 13.76 -4.59 23.06
CA ILE A 142 14.62 -4.44 24.23
C ILE A 142 16.04 -4.86 23.90
N SER A 143 17.02 -4.31 24.62
CA SER A 143 18.43 -4.60 24.41
C SER A 143 19.16 -4.51 25.75
N MET A 144 19.77 -5.62 26.18
CA MET A 144 20.52 -5.68 27.44
C MET A 144 22.00 -5.29 27.26
N HIS A 145 22.61 -5.68 26.13
CA HIS A 145 24.03 -5.48 25.83
C HIS A 145 24.28 -4.67 24.55
N GLY A 146 23.26 -3.98 24.03
CA GLY A 146 23.37 -3.11 22.86
C GLY A 146 23.30 -3.82 21.49
N SER A 147 23.50 -5.13 21.40
CA SER A 147 23.46 -5.89 20.15
C SER A 147 22.11 -5.79 19.43
N THR A 148 21.00 -6.07 20.13
CA THR A 148 19.64 -5.95 19.56
C THR A 148 19.34 -4.53 19.12
N LYS A 149 19.78 -3.53 19.89
CA LYS A 149 19.63 -2.12 19.51
C LYS A 149 20.33 -1.82 18.18
N LYS A 150 21.58 -2.27 17.99
CA LYS A 150 22.31 -2.06 16.72
C LYS A 150 21.60 -2.69 15.53
N MET A 151 21.05 -3.89 15.68
CA MET A 151 20.28 -4.57 14.63
C MET A 151 18.99 -3.82 14.30
N VAL A 152 18.25 -3.37 15.32
CA VAL A 152 17.04 -2.56 15.15
C VAL A 152 17.38 -1.24 14.45
N ASP A 153 18.41 -0.52 14.89
CA ASP A 153 18.80 0.77 14.30
C ASP A 153 19.27 0.61 12.84
N TYR A 154 19.91 -0.51 12.48
CA TYR A 154 20.22 -0.83 11.09
C TYR A 154 18.95 -1.08 10.26
N PHE A 155 18.04 -1.90 10.78
CA PHE A 155 16.80 -2.23 10.08
C PHE A 155 15.88 -1.01 9.91
N VAL A 156 15.74 -0.17 10.94
CA VAL A 156 15.00 1.10 10.89
C VAL A 156 15.53 1.99 9.77
N ARG A 157 16.86 2.17 9.67
CA ARG A 157 17.47 2.97 8.59
C ARG A 157 17.14 2.40 7.21
N ALA A 158 17.28 1.09 7.02
CA ALA A 158 16.97 0.43 5.75
C ALA A 158 15.48 0.51 5.35
N LEU A 159 14.57 0.66 6.32
CA LEU A 159 13.14 0.91 6.07
C LEU A 159 12.87 2.38 5.71
N ILE A 160 13.47 3.32 6.44
CA ILE A 160 13.33 4.76 6.18
C ILE A 160 13.88 5.12 4.79
N GLU A 161 15.02 4.54 4.38
CA GLU A 161 15.60 4.71 3.03
C GLU A 161 14.64 4.24 1.92
N ARG A 162 13.72 3.32 2.23
CA ARG A 162 12.67 2.84 1.33
C ARG A 162 11.34 3.59 1.49
N ASN A 163 11.35 4.72 2.20
CA ASN A 163 10.19 5.56 2.49
C ASN A 163 9.09 4.82 3.28
N ILE A 164 9.49 3.91 4.19
CA ILE A 164 8.59 3.20 5.10
C ILE A 164 8.62 3.91 6.46
N THR A 165 7.44 4.22 7.00
CA THR A 165 7.33 4.85 8.32
C THR A 165 7.57 3.83 9.41
N VAL A 166 8.45 4.14 10.36
CA VAL A 166 8.79 3.23 11.46
C VAL A 166 8.60 3.92 12.80
N LYS A 167 7.90 3.25 13.73
CA LYS A 167 7.78 3.67 15.12
C LYS A 167 8.54 2.69 16.01
N GLN A 168 9.76 3.07 16.42
CA GLN A 168 10.54 2.25 17.35
C GLN A 168 10.11 2.49 18.80
N PHE A 169 10.06 1.42 19.58
CA PHE A 169 9.59 1.43 20.95
C PHE A 169 10.57 0.67 21.84
N ASN A 170 11.40 1.39 22.61
CA ASN A 170 12.33 0.76 23.56
C ASN A 170 11.58 0.36 24.84
N LEU A 171 11.32 -0.93 24.99
CA LEU A 171 10.55 -1.53 26.07
C LEU A 171 11.18 -1.38 27.47
N ALA A 172 12.44 -0.91 27.58
CA ALA A 172 13.05 -0.60 28.87
C ALA A 172 12.62 0.75 29.45
N LYS A 173 12.06 1.65 28.62
CA LYS A 173 11.76 3.05 29.01
C LYS A 173 10.34 3.51 28.65
N ILE A 174 9.44 2.58 28.35
CA ILE A 174 8.23 2.90 27.58
C ILE A 174 6.95 3.02 28.39
N ASP A 175 6.07 3.87 27.89
CA ASP A 175 4.66 3.93 28.25
C ASP A 175 3.86 2.97 27.35
N ILE A 176 3.21 1.99 27.97
CA ILE A 176 2.42 0.95 27.31
C ILE A 176 1.27 1.55 26.49
N GLY A 177 0.69 2.68 26.91
CA GLY A 177 -0.39 3.34 26.19
C GLY A 177 0.04 3.81 24.79
N LYS A 178 1.27 4.33 24.67
CA LYS A 178 1.82 4.77 23.37
C LYS A 178 2.05 3.61 22.41
N LEU A 179 2.51 2.48 22.93
CA LEU A 179 2.68 1.25 22.15
C LEU A 179 1.31 0.73 21.68
N ALA A 180 0.30 0.71 22.56
CA ALA A 180 -1.04 0.26 22.22
C ALA A 180 -1.66 1.09 21.08
N VAL A 181 -1.58 2.43 21.18
CA VAL A 181 -2.08 3.34 20.14
C VAL A 181 -1.37 3.10 18.80
N ALA A 182 -0.05 2.92 18.82
CA ALA A 182 0.70 2.66 17.60
C ALA A 182 0.36 1.30 16.97
N LEU A 183 0.07 0.28 17.76
CA LEU A 183 -0.29 -1.05 17.27
C LEU A 183 -1.62 -1.07 16.53
N VAL A 184 -2.62 -0.29 16.97
CA VAL A 184 -3.96 -0.24 16.35
C VAL A 184 -3.89 0.10 14.85
N ASP A 185 -3.00 1.01 14.48
CA ASP A 185 -2.82 1.51 13.11
C ASP A 185 -1.72 0.78 12.32
N ALA A 186 -1.02 -0.17 12.94
CA ALA A 186 0.15 -0.81 12.34
C ALA A 186 -0.23 -1.88 11.30
N ALA A 187 0.51 -1.88 10.19
CA ALA A 187 0.42 -2.95 9.19
C ALA A 187 1.41 -4.10 9.47
N THR A 188 2.53 -3.80 10.13
CA THR A 188 3.62 -4.74 10.40
C THR A 188 4.16 -4.54 11.81
N ILE A 189 4.43 -5.64 12.50
CA ILE A 189 5.14 -5.64 13.78
C ILE A 189 6.50 -6.34 13.62
N VAL A 190 7.55 -5.74 14.16
CA VAL A 190 8.88 -6.37 14.21
C VAL A 190 9.38 -6.39 15.65
N ILE A 191 9.55 -7.59 16.21
CA ILE A 191 9.84 -7.77 17.63
C ILE A 191 11.35 -7.89 17.83
N GLY A 192 11.92 -6.91 18.53
CA GLY A 192 13.34 -6.89 18.87
C GLY A 192 13.61 -7.52 20.24
N SER A 193 14.22 -8.69 20.32
CA SER A 193 14.52 -9.35 21.61
C SER A 193 15.96 -9.85 21.71
N PRO A 194 16.65 -9.67 22.84
CA PRO A 194 17.88 -10.40 23.13
C PRO A 194 17.54 -11.85 23.52
N THR A 195 18.50 -12.76 23.38
CA THR A 195 18.41 -14.10 23.96
C THR A 195 18.66 -13.99 25.46
N VAL A 196 17.75 -14.51 26.27
CA VAL A 196 17.96 -14.72 27.70
C VAL A 196 18.14 -16.22 27.93
N LEU A 197 18.98 -16.63 28.90
CA LEU A 197 19.35 -18.03 29.18
C LEU A 197 18.15 -19.00 29.30
N THR A 198 16.96 -18.50 29.61
CA THR A 198 15.77 -19.32 29.89
C THR A 198 14.59 -19.07 28.94
N GLY A 199 14.68 -18.20 27.93
CA GLY A 199 13.56 -17.94 27.00
C GLY A 199 13.37 -16.47 26.61
N LEU A 200 12.13 -16.08 26.33
CA LEU A 200 11.74 -14.73 25.90
C LEU A 200 11.86 -13.69 27.02
N HIS A 201 12.34 -12.49 26.70
CA HIS A 201 12.43 -11.41 27.68
C HIS A 201 11.01 -10.99 28.16
N PRO A 202 10.76 -10.79 29.48
CA PRO A 202 9.43 -10.49 30.03
C PRO A 202 8.71 -9.31 29.36
N ASN A 203 9.40 -8.18 29.17
CA ASN A 203 8.79 -7.01 28.51
C ASN A 203 8.39 -7.28 27.05
N VAL A 204 9.09 -8.19 26.37
CA VAL A 204 8.74 -8.60 25.01
C VAL A 204 7.50 -9.49 25.05
N ALA A 205 7.45 -10.47 25.97
CA ALA A 205 6.27 -11.30 26.16
C ALA A 205 5.02 -10.45 26.44
N TYR A 206 5.14 -9.40 27.26
CA TYR A 206 4.04 -8.48 27.54
C TYR A 206 3.60 -7.68 26.29
N ALA A 207 4.55 -7.17 25.50
CA ALA A 207 4.24 -6.46 24.26
C ALA A 207 3.51 -7.35 23.23
N VAL A 208 3.88 -8.63 23.17
CA VAL A 208 3.24 -9.63 22.30
C VAL A 208 1.84 -9.97 22.79
N TYR A 209 1.68 -10.18 24.11
CA TYR A 209 0.36 -10.38 24.70
C TYR A 209 -0.58 -9.20 24.40
N LEU A 210 -0.11 -7.96 24.60
CA LEU A 210 -0.86 -6.76 24.28
C LEU A 210 -1.28 -6.73 22.80
N THR A 211 -0.37 -7.10 21.89
CA THR A 211 -0.66 -7.18 20.45
C THR A 211 -1.82 -8.14 20.16
N ASN A 212 -1.84 -9.32 20.80
CA ASN A 212 -2.93 -10.28 20.62
C ASN A 212 -4.28 -9.79 21.17
N VAL A 213 -4.25 -9.10 22.32
CA VAL A 213 -5.46 -8.54 22.95
C VAL A 213 -6.07 -7.44 22.09
N LEU A 214 -5.24 -6.56 21.52
CA LEU A 214 -5.70 -5.44 20.69
C LEU A 214 -6.24 -5.90 19.33
N ARG A 215 -5.86 -7.09 18.85
CA ARG A 215 -6.19 -7.60 17.51
C ARG A 215 -6.04 -6.55 16.41
N PRO A 216 -4.86 -5.90 16.30
CA PRO A 216 -4.63 -4.88 15.28
C PRO A 216 -4.70 -5.49 13.88
N LYS A 217 -4.85 -4.63 12.86
CA LYS A 217 -4.90 -5.03 11.44
C LYS A 217 -3.52 -5.39 10.87
N LEU A 218 -2.68 -6.05 11.68
CA LEU A 218 -1.36 -6.50 11.29
C LEU A 218 -1.48 -7.54 10.16
N LYS A 219 -0.65 -7.38 9.14
CA LYS A 219 -0.52 -8.32 8.01
C LYS A 219 0.72 -9.20 8.12
N PHE A 220 1.77 -8.67 8.75
CA PHE A 220 3.09 -9.29 8.81
C PHE A 220 3.66 -9.21 10.22
N ALA A 221 4.35 -10.27 10.62
CA ALA A 221 5.16 -10.30 11.83
C ALA A 221 6.60 -10.72 11.52
N SER A 222 7.57 -10.10 12.19
CA SER A 222 8.98 -10.49 12.07
C SER A 222 9.69 -10.37 13.41
N ILE A 223 10.84 -11.03 13.54
CA ILE A 223 11.65 -11.06 14.77
C ILE A 223 13.06 -10.60 14.42
N ILE A 224 13.60 -9.69 15.23
CA ILE A 224 15.01 -9.30 15.23
C ILE A 224 15.58 -9.71 16.58
N GLY A 225 16.59 -10.57 16.59
CA GLY A 225 17.19 -10.97 17.85
C GLY A 225 18.53 -11.63 17.68
N SER A 226 19.27 -11.73 18.78
CA SER A 226 20.43 -12.59 18.84
C SER A 226 19.98 -14.05 18.85
N TYR A 227 20.75 -14.92 18.21
CA TYR A 227 20.54 -16.37 18.28
C TYR A 227 21.63 -16.97 19.18
N GLY A 228 21.22 -17.76 20.18
CA GLY A 228 22.11 -18.48 21.08
C GLY A 228 21.87 -19.98 20.96
N TRP A 229 22.92 -20.79 21.08
CA TRP A 229 22.80 -22.25 21.07
C TRP A 229 21.86 -22.72 22.18
N GLY A 230 20.73 -23.35 21.81
CA GLY A 230 19.72 -23.85 22.74
C GLY A 230 18.64 -22.86 23.20
N GLY A 231 18.57 -21.65 22.62
CA GLY A 231 17.53 -20.67 22.96
C GLY A 231 16.16 -21.05 22.39
N LYS A 232 15.09 -20.88 23.18
CA LYS A 232 13.67 -21.15 22.79
C LYS A 232 12.87 -19.91 22.42
N MET A 233 13.53 -18.75 22.31
CA MET A 233 12.89 -17.45 22.17
C MET A 233 12.03 -17.35 20.90
N VAL A 234 12.51 -17.88 19.78
CA VAL A 234 11.81 -17.80 18.49
C VAL A 234 10.58 -18.71 18.51
N GLU A 235 10.71 -19.91 19.07
CA GLU A 235 9.63 -20.88 19.23
C GLU A 235 8.54 -20.35 20.17
N GLU A 236 8.94 -19.76 21.31
CA GLU A 236 8.02 -19.11 22.26
C GLU A 236 7.27 -17.94 21.60
N LEU A 237 7.99 -17.07 20.86
CA LEU A 237 7.38 -15.96 20.14
C LEU A 237 6.41 -16.43 19.05
N ALA A 238 6.80 -17.41 18.25
CA ALA A 238 5.95 -17.96 17.20
C ALA A 238 4.68 -18.60 17.78
N GLY A 239 4.79 -19.34 18.89
CA GLY A 239 3.64 -19.89 19.61
C GLY A 239 2.69 -18.84 20.18
N MET A 240 3.22 -17.66 20.53
CA MET A 240 2.39 -16.54 21.00
C MET A 240 1.69 -15.78 19.87
N ILE A 241 2.04 -15.97 18.60
CA ILE A 241 1.47 -15.19 17.47
C ILE A 241 0.89 -16.13 16.39
N PRO A 242 -0.17 -16.91 16.70
CA PRO A 242 -0.64 -17.97 15.79
C PRO A 242 -1.34 -17.46 14.52
N ASN A 243 -1.77 -16.20 14.50
CA ASN A 243 -2.65 -15.66 13.46
C ASN A 243 -1.96 -14.69 12.46
N LEU A 244 -0.64 -14.51 12.57
CA LEU A 244 0.12 -13.62 11.68
C LEU A 244 0.99 -14.45 10.72
N LYS A 245 1.03 -14.02 9.45
CA LYS A 245 1.84 -14.63 8.40
C LYS A 245 3.27 -14.10 8.42
#